data_AF-A0AAE3F0Q4-F1
#
_entry.id   AF-A0AAE3F0Q4-F1
#
_cell.length_a   1.000
_cell.length_b   1.000
_cell.length_c   1.000
_cell.angle_alpha   90.00
_cell.angle_beta   90.00
_cell.angle_gamma   90.00
#
_symmetry.space_group_name_H-M   'P 1'
#
loop_
_entity.id
_entity.type
_entity.pdbx_description
1 polymer ?
#
loop_
_entity_poly.entity_id
_entity_poly.type
_entity_poly.pdbx_seq_one_letter_code
_entity_poly.pdbx_strand_id
1 'polypeptide(L)' 'MGRRKKVRLEQIAEAVGSSVVTVSNALNDRKGVSEELRSRIKET' A
#
# COMPACT_ATOMS: atom_id res chain seq x y z
N MET A 1 21.72 12.60 -6.22
CA MET A 1 21.56 12.11 -4.83
C MET A 1 20.08 11.88 -4.58
N GLY A 2 19.58 10.67 -4.86
CA GLY A 2 18.14 10.37 -4.79
C GLY A 2 17.61 10.45 -3.37
N ARG A 3 16.71 11.40 -3.10
CA ARG A 3 15.92 11.44 -1.87
C ARG A 3 15.05 10.19 -1.85
N ARG A 4 15.41 9.18 -1.05
CA ARG A 4 14.46 8.15 -0.63
C ARG A 4 13.33 8.87 0.12
N LYS A 5 12.24 9.18 -0.58
CA LYS A 5 11.01 9.63 0.09
C LYS A 5 10.63 8.51 1.05
N LYS A 6 10.62 8.82 2.35
CA LYS A 6 10.01 7.92 3.35
C LYS A 6 8.52 7.93 3.06
N VAL A 7 8.07 7.01 2.20
CA VAL A 7 6.65 6.82 1.91
C VAL A 7 6.02 6.24 3.17
N ARG A 8 5.04 6.93 3.74
CA ARG A 8 4.26 6.40 4.87
C ARG A 8 3.13 5.54 4.36
N LEU A 9 2.72 4.55 5.16
CA LEU A 9 1.54 3.72 4.86
C LEU A 9 0.27 4.55 4.68
N GLU A 10 0.14 5.66 5.41
CA GLU A 10 -0.94 6.65 5.25
C GLU A 10 -1.01 7.19 3.82
N GLN A 11 0.14 7.57 3.24
CA GLN A 11 0.18 8.14 1.90
C GLN A 11 -0.18 7.10 0.82
N ILE A 12 0.22 5.84 1.01
CA ILE A 12 -0.14 4.74 0.11
C ILE A 12 -1.64 4.45 0.23
N ALA A 13 -2.17 4.47 1.45
CA ALA A 13 -3.60 4.29 1.72
C ALA A 13 -4.43 5.38 1.02
N GLU A 14 -4.00 6.65 1.12
CA GLU A 14 -4.62 7.76 0.40
C GLU A 14 -4.50 7.63 -1.13
N ALA A 15 -3.33 7.24 -1.65
CA ALA A 15 -3.09 7.11 -3.08
C ALA A 15 -3.93 5.99 -3.74
N VAL A 16 -4.13 4.89 -3.02
CA VAL A 16 -4.91 3.73 -3.51
C VAL A 16 -6.38 3.81 -3.08
N GLY A 17 -6.75 4.81 -2.26
CA GLY A 17 -8.12 4.98 -1.75
C GLY A 17 -8.56 3.84 -0.82
N SER A 18 -7.64 3.30 -0.02
CA SER A 18 -7.91 2.20 0.90
C SER A 18 -7.53 2.57 2.34
N SER A 19 -7.84 1.69 3.30
CA SER A 19 -7.44 1.92 4.69
C SER A 19 -5.98 1.54 4.94
N VAL A 20 -5.32 2.22 5.89
CA VAL A 20 -3.95 1.90 6.32
C VAL A 20 -3.82 0.43 6.75
N VAL A 21 -4.84 -0.10 7.42
CA VAL A 21 -4.91 -1.53 7.78
C VAL A 21 -5.00 -2.45 6.55
N THR A 22 -5.69 -2.02 5.50
CA THR A 22 -5.77 -2.78 4.23
C THR A 22 -4.43 -2.76 3.51
N VAL A 23 -3.73 -1.62 3.48
CA VAL A 23 -2.38 -1.54 2.91
C VAL A 23 -1.39 -2.37 3.71
N SER A 24 -1.46 -2.31 5.04
CA SER A 24 -0.66 -3.18 5.92
C SER A 24 -0.94 -4.66 5.65
N ASN A 25 -2.20 -5.05 5.52
CA ASN A 25 -2.58 -6.41 5.18
C ASN A 25 -2.09 -6.82 3.78
N ALA A 26 -2.15 -5.92 2.79
CA ALA A 26 -1.69 -6.15 1.44
C ALA A 26 -0.17 -6.35 1.37
N LEU A 27 0.60 -5.53 2.09
CA LEU A 27 2.06 -5.62 2.19
C LEU A 27 2.53 -6.86 2.98
N ASN A 28 1.73 -7.30 3.94
CA ASN A 28 1.99 -8.51 4.74
C ASN A 28 1.34 -9.78 4.14
N ASP A 29 0.86 -9.72 2.90
CA ASP A 29 0.26 -10.86 2.20
C ASP A 29 -0.90 -11.56 2.96
N ARG A 30 -1.62 -10.81 3.82
CA ARG A 30 -2.77 -11.30 4.58
C ARG A 30 -3.99 -11.56 3.70
N LYS A 31 -4.77 -12.60 4.01
CA LYS A 31 -6.04 -12.92 3.35
C LYS A 31 -7.07 -11.80 3.58
N GLY A 32 -7.96 -11.57 2.60
CA GLY A 32 -9.00 -10.53 2.68
C GLY A 32 -8.71 -9.25 1.88
N VAL A 33 -7.68 -9.26 1.04
CA VAL A 33 -7.35 -8.15 0.13
C VAL A 33 -7.33 -8.66 -1.31
N SER A 34 -8.07 -8.01 -2.20
CA SER A 34 -8.12 -8.36 -3.62
C SER A 34 -6.74 -8.25 -4.26
N GLU A 35 -6.45 -9.14 -5.21
CA GLU A 35 -5.19 -9.16 -5.95
C GLU A 35 -4.94 -7.85 -6.70
N GLU A 36 -6.00 -7.26 -7.27
CA GLU A 36 -5.94 -5.94 -7.89
C GLU A 36 -5.40 -4.86 -6.94
N LEU A 37 -5.89 -4.85 -5.69
CA LEU A 37 -5.49 -3.87 -4.69
C LEU A 37 -4.02 -4.08 -4.27
N ARG A 38 -3.60 -5.34 -4.14
CA ARG A 38 -2.19 -5.70 -3.86
C ARG A 38 -1.27 -5.24 -4.99
N SER A 39 -1.68 -5.38 -6.26
CA SER A 39 -0.90 -4.92 -7.40
C SER A 39 -0.73 -3.40 -7.36
N ARG A 40 -1.82 -2.64 -7.20
CA ARG A 40 -1.75 -1.17 -7.10
C ARG A 40 -0.84 -0.69 -5.97
N ILE A 41 -0.87 -1.37 -4.82
CA ILE A 41 -0.02 -1.04 -3.66
C ILE A 41 1.46 -1.35 -3.93
N LYS A 42 1.77 -2.39 -4.72
CA LYS A 42 3.15 -2.75 -5.10
C LYS A 42 3.73 -1.87 -6.20
N GLU A 43 2.85 -1.27 -7.02
CA GLU A 43 3.24 -0.36 -8.11
C GLU A 43 3.36 1.11 -7.67
N THR A 44 2.93 1.43 -6.44
CA THR A 44 3.03 2.78 -5.84
C THR A 44 4.32 2.94 -5.04
#